data_AF-A0A7Y9XM84-F1
#
_entry.id   AF-A0A7Y9XM84-F1
#
_cell.length_a   1.000
_cell.length_b   1.000
_cell.length_c   1.000
_cell.angle_alpha   90.00
_cell.angle_beta   90.00
_cell.angle_gamma   90.00
#
_symmetry.space_group_name_H-M   'P 1'
#
loop_
_entity.id
_entity.type
_entity.pdbx_description
1 polymer ?
#
loop_
_entity_poly.entity_id
_entity_poly.type
_entity_poly.pdbx_seq_one_letter_code
_entity_poly.pdbx_strand_id
1 'polypeptide(L)'
;MLKIVHLLVGLSALLLSTTPSLSDHAQPFLQHADALCLALFGFLNLLLATQFPIWHNNLRQQLQNLVCALLILGTLLQALILLAPLPLIAEQPALLFSLLIISIAVALHLATNLRFDRQKTSVPQDLGDRETGTVKWFNTSKGFGFISRDVGEDIFVHFRAIRGEGHRVLVEGQRVEFSVMQRDKGLQAEDVIAALPTRR
;
A
#
# COMPACT_ATOMS: atom_id res chain seq x y z
N MET A 1 1.81 -14.38 4.46
CA MET A 1 2.29 -15.44 3.52
C MET A 1 2.72 -14.86 2.17
N LEU A 2 1.95 -13.97 1.53
CA LEU A 2 2.30 -13.37 0.22
C LEU A 2 3.72 -12.77 0.13
N LYS A 3 4.21 -12.09 1.17
CA LYS A 3 5.60 -11.57 1.24
C LYS A 3 6.66 -12.64 0.94
N ILE A 4 6.52 -13.82 1.54
CA ILE A 4 7.47 -14.92 1.39
C ILE A 4 7.38 -15.47 -0.04
N VAL A 5 6.17 -15.57 -0.59
CA VAL A 5 5.97 -16.03 -1.98
C VAL A 5 6.69 -15.12 -2.96
N HIS A 6 6.51 -13.80 -2.87
CA HIS A 6 7.21 -12.86 -3.74
C HIS A 6 8.73 -12.87 -3.55
N LEU A 7 9.22 -13.05 -2.32
CA LEU A 7 10.65 -13.19 -2.06
C LEU A 7 11.23 -14.43 -2.76
N LEU A 8 10.57 -15.59 -2.61
CA LEU A 8 10.99 -16.84 -3.22
C LEU A 8 10.89 -16.79 -4.75
N VAL A 9 9.78 -16.31 -5.30
CA VAL A 9 9.58 -16.17 -6.75
C VAL A 9 10.59 -15.19 -7.34
N GLY A 10 10.81 -14.04 -6.69
CA GLY A 10 11.76 -13.04 -7.15
C GLY A 10 13.20 -13.53 -7.16
N LEU A 11 13.64 -14.18 -6.07
CA LEU A 11 14.96 -14.76 -5.97
C LEU A 11 15.17 -15.89 -6.98
N SER A 12 14.18 -16.78 -7.12
CA SER A 12 14.24 -17.89 -8.07
C SER A 12 14.33 -17.37 -9.52
N ALA A 13 13.55 -16.35 -9.87
CA ALA A 13 13.60 -15.72 -11.19
C ALA A 13 14.97 -15.10 -11.48
N LEU A 14 15.59 -14.43 -10.51
CA LEU A 14 16.94 -13.89 -10.65
C LEU A 14 17.97 -14.99 -10.88
N LEU A 15 17.92 -16.07 -10.11
CA LEU A 15 18.83 -17.21 -10.30
C LEU A 15 18.63 -17.85 -11.69
N LEU A 16 17.38 -18.12 -12.07
CA LEU A 16 17.04 -18.71 -13.37
C LEU A 16 17.44 -17.82 -14.55
N SER A 17 17.41 -16.50 -14.39
CA SER A 17 17.84 -15.57 -15.44
C SER A 17 19.30 -15.73 -15.83
N THR A 18 20.16 -16.24 -14.94
CA THR A 18 21.59 -16.44 -15.24
C THR A 18 21.86 -17.70 -16.06
N THR A 19 20.89 -18.61 -16.17
CA THR A 19 21.10 -19.94 -16.79
C THR A 19 21.58 -19.90 -18.24
N PRO A 20 21.09 -19.01 -19.14
CA PRO A 20 21.56 -18.98 -20.53
C PRO A 20 23.02 -18.52 -20.64
N SER A 21 23.44 -17.63 -19.74
CA SER A 21 24.81 -17.10 -19.70
C SER A 21 25.84 -18.11 -19.18
N LEU A 22 25.39 -19.22 -18.58
CA LEU A 22 26.24 -20.30 -18.06
C LEU A 22 26.34 -21.49 -19.03
N SER A 23 25.67 -21.42 -20.19
CA SER A 23 25.66 -22.50 -21.19
C SER A 23 26.91 -22.48 -22.08
N ASP A 24 27.28 -23.62 -22.67
CA ASP A 24 28.49 -23.80 -23.51
C ASP A 24 28.55 -22.88 -24.75
N HIS A 25 27.42 -22.29 -25.14
CA HIS A 25 27.31 -21.31 -26.22
C HIS A 25 26.77 -19.97 -25.70
N ALA A 26 27.32 -19.51 -24.56
CA ALA A 26 26.87 -18.30 -23.90
C ALA A 26 27.10 -17.06 -24.76
N GLN A 27 26.00 -16.46 -25.22
CA GLN A 27 26.00 -15.04 -25.54
C GLN A 27 26.10 -14.22 -24.24
N PRO A 28 26.59 -12.96 -24.30
CA PRO A 28 26.54 -12.06 -23.15
C PRO A 28 25.13 -11.97 -22.58
N PHE A 29 25.01 -11.91 -21.24
CA PHE A 29 23.71 -11.81 -20.55
C PHE A 29 22.81 -10.70 -21.11
N LEU A 30 23.39 -9.54 -21.45
CA LEU A 30 22.65 -8.39 -22.01
C LEU A 30 22.06 -8.64 -23.41
N GLN A 31 22.44 -9.71 -24.10
CA GLN A 31 21.88 -10.07 -25.41
C GLN A 31 20.68 -11.03 -25.29
N HIS A 32 20.45 -11.60 -24.10
CA HIS A 32 19.33 -12.51 -23.84
C HIS A 32 18.09 -11.72 -23.38
N ALA A 33 17.22 -11.35 -24.31
CA ALA A 33 15.99 -10.61 -24.00
C ALA A 33 15.11 -11.33 -22.97
N ASP A 34 14.99 -12.65 -23.06
CA ASP A 34 14.17 -13.46 -22.14
C ASP A 34 14.74 -13.47 -20.72
N ALA A 35 16.08 -13.59 -20.59
CA ALA A 35 16.78 -13.55 -19.32
C ALA A 35 16.68 -12.17 -18.66
N LEU A 36 16.85 -11.10 -19.44
CA LEU A 36 16.69 -9.74 -18.96
C LEU A 36 15.28 -9.47 -18.44
N CYS A 37 14.26 -9.89 -19.19
CA CYS A 37 12.87 -9.76 -18.76
C CYS A 37 12.63 -10.53 -17.46
N LEU A 38 13.12 -11.77 -17.36
CA LEU A 38 12.97 -12.58 -16.15
C LEU A 38 13.67 -11.94 -14.94
N ALA A 39 14.87 -11.39 -15.13
CA ALA A 39 15.60 -10.70 -14.08
C ALA A 39 14.84 -9.44 -13.59
N LEU A 40 14.35 -8.62 -14.52
CA LEU A 40 13.56 -7.43 -14.20
C LEU A 40 12.28 -7.77 -13.44
N PHE A 41 11.56 -8.82 -13.88
CA PHE A 41 10.36 -9.23 -13.17
C PHE A 41 10.67 -9.85 -11.80
N GLY A 42 11.82 -10.51 -11.67
CA GLY A 42 12.36 -10.98 -10.39
C GLY A 42 12.60 -9.82 -9.42
N PHE A 43 13.27 -8.75 -9.88
CA PHE A 43 13.43 -7.52 -9.10
C PHE A 43 12.09 -6.90 -8.70
N LEU A 44 11.12 -6.85 -9.61
CA LEU A 44 9.79 -6.29 -9.33
C LEU A 44 9.07 -7.06 -8.20
N ASN A 45 9.20 -8.40 -8.17
CA ASN A 45 8.71 -9.23 -7.06
C ASN A 45 9.38 -8.88 -5.73
N LEU A 46 10.71 -8.74 -5.72
CA LEU A 46 11.45 -8.39 -4.52
C LEU A 46 11.08 -7.00 -4.00
N LEU A 47 10.92 -6.02 -4.89
CA LEU A 47 10.46 -4.67 -4.54
C LEU A 47 9.06 -4.74 -3.90
N LEU A 48 8.12 -5.48 -4.50
CA LEU A 48 6.76 -5.60 -3.98
C LEU A 48 6.73 -6.32 -2.61
N ALA A 49 7.60 -7.31 -2.39
CA ALA A 49 7.72 -8.02 -1.12
C ALA A 49 7.99 -7.07 0.07
N THR A 50 8.75 -5.99 -0.16
CA THR A 50 9.05 -4.98 0.87
C THR A 50 7.87 -4.05 1.16
N GLN A 51 6.98 -3.84 0.19
CA GLN A 51 5.95 -2.80 0.25
C GLN A 51 4.66 -3.25 0.92
N PHE A 52 4.41 -4.56 1.09
CA PHE A 52 3.17 -5.09 1.65
C PHE A 52 2.82 -4.48 3.03
N PRO A 53 1.85 -3.56 3.08
CA PRO A 53 1.39 -2.98 4.32
C PRO A 53 0.21 -3.83 4.85
N ILE A 54 0.04 -3.88 6.17
CA ILE A 54 -1.06 -4.62 6.81
C ILE A 54 -2.33 -3.76 6.67
N TRP A 55 -2.93 -3.70 5.48
CA TRP A 55 -4.18 -2.96 5.24
C TRP A 55 -5.40 -3.81 5.54
N HIS A 56 -6.41 -3.22 6.19
CA HIS A 56 -7.62 -3.91 6.67
C HIS A 56 -8.88 -3.56 5.83
N ASN A 57 -8.73 -2.85 4.70
CA ASN A 57 -9.85 -2.50 3.82
C ASN A 57 -10.04 -3.52 2.69
N ASN A 58 -11.22 -4.16 2.64
CA ASN A 58 -11.55 -5.28 1.75
C ASN A 58 -11.24 -5.02 0.26
N LEU A 59 -11.65 -3.89 -0.31
CA LEU A 59 -11.49 -3.65 -1.77
C LEU A 59 -10.03 -3.41 -2.19
N ARG A 60 -9.29 -2.59 -1.44
CA ARG A 60 -7.87 -2.34 -1.75
C ARG A 60 -7.07 -3.62 -1.59
N GLN A 61 -7.36 -4.40 -0.56
CA GLN A 61 -6.71 -5.68 -0.33
C GLN A 61 -7.01 -6.68 -1.45
N GLN A 62 -8.25 -6.75 -1.93
CA GLN A 62 -8.61 -7.59 -3.09
C GLN A 62 -7.87 -7.18 -4.36
N LEU A 63 -7.83 -5.89 -4.69
CA LEU A 63 -7.11 -5.39 -5.86
C LEU A 63 -5.60 -5.63 -5.74
N GLN A 64 -5.03 -5.43 -4.55
CA GLN A 64 -3.62 -5.70 -4.30
C GLN A 64 -3.32 -7.20 -4.42
N ASN A 65 -4.20 -8.08 -3.94
CA ASN A 65 -4.05 -9.53 -4.13
C ASN A 65 -4.08 -9.92 -5.62
N LEU A 66 -4.95 -9.28 -6.42
CA LEU A 66 -5.00 -9.46 -7.87
C LEU A 66 -3.68 -9.03 -8.52
N VAL A 67 -3.17 -7.84 -8.19
CA VAL A 67 -1.84 -7.37 -8.63
C VAL A 67 -0.77 -8.41 -8.33
N CYS A 68 -0.75 -8.93 -7.10
CA CYS A 68 0.22 -9.93 -6.67
C CYS A 68 0.14 -11.22 -7.50
N ALA A 69 -1.08 -11.70 -7.73
CA ALA A 69 -1.32 -12.91 -8.52
C ALA A 69 -0.87 -12.74 -9.98
N LEU A 70 -1.22 -11.61 -10.63
CA LEU A 70 -0.78 -11.32 -12.00
C LEU A 70 0.74 -11.22 -12.10
N LEU A 71 1.37 -10.56 -11.13
CA LEU A 71 2.81 -10.37 -11.12
C LEU A 71 3.54 -11.70 -10.99
N ILE A 72 3.11 -12.59 -10.09
CA ILE A 72 3.63 -13.96 -9.99
C ILE A 72 3.37 -14.73 -11.30
N LEU A 73 2.16 -14.68 -11.83
CA LEU A 73 1.80 -15.38 -13.06
C LEU A 73 2.67 -14.97 -14.25
N GLY A 74 2.87 -13.67 -14.45
CA GLY A 74 3.73 -13.14 -15.50
C GLY A 74 5.18 -13.61 -15.35
N THR A 75 5.69 -13.69 -14.12
CA THR A 75 7.05 -14.19 -13.85
C THR A 75 7.20 -15.67 -14.09
N LEU A 76 6.21 -16.48 -13.72
CA LEU A 76 6.21 -17.91 -13.98
C LEU A 76 6.11 -18.19 -15.48
N LEU A 77 5.28 -17.43 -16.20
CA LEU A 77 5.19 -17.53 -17.66
C LEU A 77 6.53 -17.16 -18.31
N GLN A 78 7.18 -16.08 -17.85
CA GLN A 78 8.50 -15.69 -18.36
C GLN A 78 9.58 -16.75 -18.07
N ALA A 79 9.56 -17.35 -16.87
CA ALA A 79 10.47 -18.44 -16.54
C ALA A 79 10.21 -19.66 -17.43
N LEU A 80 8.95 -19.97 -17.71
CA LEU A 80 8.58 -21.05 -18.62
C LEU A 80 9.08 -20.78 -20.06
N ILE A 81 8.91 -19.56 -20.58
CA ILE A 81 9.41 -19.17 -21.91
C ILE A 81 10.94 -19.33 -22.00
N LEU A 82 11.66 -19.03 -20.92
CA LEU A 82 13.11 -19.18 -20.85
C LEU A 82 13.55 -20.65 -20.79
N LEU A 83 12.88 -21.48 -19.98
CA LEU A 83 13.26 -22.88 -19.75
C LEU A 83 12.78 -23.82 -20.85
N ALA A 84 11.58 -23.60 -21.36
CA ALA A 84 11.04 -24.23 -22.54
C ALA A 84 11.07 -23.16 -23.65
N PRO A 85 12.14 -23.10 -24.47
CA PRO A 85 12.34 -22.05 -25.46
C PRO A 85 11.21 -22.08 -26.49
N LEU A 86 10.15 -21.35 -26.15
CA LEU A 86 8.91 -21.20 -26.90
C LEU A 86 8.93 -19.78 -27.46
N PRO A 87 9.61 -19.54 -28.61
CA PRO A 87 9.76 -18.19 -29.13
C PRO A 87 8.44 -17.61 -29.61
N LEU A 88 7.49 -18.47 -30.02
CA LEU A 88 6.20 -18.08 -30.61
C LEU A 88 5.04 -18.74 -29.87
N ILE A 89 4.01 -17.95 -29.61
CA ILE A 89 2.69 -18.38 -29.16
C ILE A 89 1.68 -17.72 -30.10
N ALA A 90 0.88 -18.54 -30.81
CA ALA A 90 -0.10 -18.05 -31.79
C ALA A 90 0.48 -17.06 -32.82
N GLU A 91 1.63 -17.42 -33.42
CA GLU A 91 2.37 -16.60 -34.40
C GLU A 91 2.88 -15.24 -33.86
N GLN A 92 2.85 -15.03 -32.55
CA GLN A 92 3.34 -13.83 -31.89
C GLN A 92 4.50 -14.18 -30.94
N PRO A 93 5.47 -13.27 -30.73
CA PRO A 93 6.56 -13.52 -29.81
C PRO A 93 6.03 -13.75 -28.39
N ALA A 94 6.40 -14.88 -27.79
CA ALA A 94 5.85 -15.33 -26.50
C ALA A 94 6.05 -14.31 -25.37
N LEU A 95 7.14 -13.53 -25.45
CA LEU A 95 7.46 -12.40 -24.57
C LEU A 95 6.34 -11.37 -24.43
N LEU A 96 5.53 -11.16 -25.48
CA LEU A 96 4.45 -10.18 -25.42
C LEU A 96 3.39 -10.55 -24.39
N PHE A 97 3.13 -11.84 -24.19
CA PHE A 97 2.12 -12.31 -23.24
C PHE A 97 2.55 -12.07 -21.80
N SER A 98 3.80 -12.37 -21.45
CA SER A 98 4.33 -12.09 -20.11
C SER A 98 4.44 -10.58 -19.86
N LEU A 99 4.89 -9.79 -20.84
CA LEU A 99 4.96 -8.33 -20.75
C LEU A 99 3.58 -7.69 -20.58
N LEU A 100 2.56 -8.18 -21.29
CA LEU A 100 1.19 -7.69 -21.15
C LEU A 100 0.66 -7.92 -19.73
N ILE A 101 0.86 -9.12 -19.18
CA ILE A 101 0.45 -9.47 -17.82
C ILE A 101 1.13 -8.55 -16.79
N ILE A 102 2.44 -8.35 -16.91
CA ILE A 102 3.19 -7.48 -16.01
C ILE A 102 2.78 -6.01 -16.16
N SER A 103 2.56 -5.54 -17.39
CA SER A 103 2.05 -4.19 -17.67
C SER A 103 0.70 -3.93 -17.00
N ILE A 104 -0.23 -4.89 -17.11
CA ILE A 104 -1.54 -4.81 -16.42
C ILE A 104 -1.35 -4.79 -14.90
N ALA A 105 -0.48 -5.65 -14.35
CA ALA A 105 -0.21 -5.68 -12.91
C ALA A 105 0.35 -4.34 -12.40
N VAL A 106 1.32 -3.77 -13.10
CA VAL A 106 1.95 -2.48 -12.77
C VAL A 106 0.96 -1.33 -12.91
N ALA A 107 0.19 -1.29 -14.00
CA ALA A 107 -0.83 -0.26 -14.23
C ALA A 107 -1.91 -0.30 -13.14
N LEU A 108 -2.37 -1.50 -12.77
CA LEU A 108 -3.33 -1.69 -11.69
C LEU A 108 -2.76 -1.25 -10.34
N HIS A 109 -1.51 -1.62 -10.04
CA HIS A 109 -0.81 -1.18 -8.82
C HIS A 109 -0.64 0.34 -8.75
N LEU A 110 -0.28 0.98 -9.87
CA LEU A 110 -0.17 2.42 -9.95
C LEU A 110 -1.53 3.09 -9.78
N ALA A 111 -2.58 2.58 -10.43
CA ALA A 111 -3.93 3.10 -10.29
C ALA A 111 -4.45 2.97 -8.84
N THR A 112 -4.17 1.87 -8.15
CA THR A 112 -4.55 1.67 -6.74
C THR A 112 -3.70 2.47 -5.76
N ASN A 113 -2.54 2.98 -6.15
CA ASN A 113 -1.76 3.88 -5.30
C ASN A 113 -2.12 5.35 -5.55
N LEU A 114 -2.27 5.76 -6.82
CA LEU A 114 -2.64 7.13 -7.19
C LEU A 114 -4.06 7.52 -6.75
N ARG A 115 -5.05 6.61 -6.89
CA ARG A 115 -6.46 6.90 -6.54
C ARG A 115 -6.65 7.21 -5.06
N PHE A 116 -5.84 6.62 -4.19
CA PHE A 116 -6.03 6.78 -2.75
C PHE A 116 -5.24 7.95 -2.18
N ASP A 117 -4.16 8.39 -2.82
CA ASP A 117 -3.49 9.64 -2.42
C ASP A 117 -4.37 10.85 -2.74
N ARG A 118 -5.10 10.79 -3.86
CA ARG A 118 -6.14 11.78 -4.19
C ARG A 118 -7.29 11.84 -3.17
N GLN A 119 -7.52 10.74 -2.45
CA GLN A 119 -8.53 10.65 -1.39
C GLN A 119 -8.08 11.29 -0.06
N LYS A 120 -6.79 11.63 0.10
CA LYS A 120 -6.29 12.41 1.24
C LYS A 120 -6.57 13.91 1.15
N THR A 121 -7.20 14.36 0.06
CA THR A 121 -7.66 15.74 -0.07
C THR A 121 -9.16 15.77 -0.36
N SER A 122 -9.96 15.23 0.56
CA SER A 122 -11.33 15.72 0.66
C SER A 122 -11.25 17.12 1.25
N VAL A 123 -11.54 18.12 0.42
CA VAL A 123 -12.20 19.35 0.88
C VAL A 123 -13.28 18.94 1.91
N PRO A 124 -13.36 19.54 3.11
CA PRO A 124 -14.32 19.12 4.12
C PRO A 124 -15.74 19.21 3.57
N GLN A 125 -16.31 18.05 3.27
CA GLN A 125 -17.72 17.80 3.08
C GLN A 125 -17.99 16.79 4.20
N ASP A 126 -18.24 17.20 5.44
CA ASP A 126 -19.44 17.91 5.86
C ASP A 126 -19.17 18.68 7.17
N LEU A 127 -19.66 19.92 7.27
CA LEU A 127 -19.73 20.66 8.54
C LEU A 127 -20.81 20.07 9.48
N GLY A 128 -21.57 19.05 9.02
CA GLY A 128 -22.68 18.43 9.73
C GLY A 128 -22.34 17.33 10.74
N ASP A 129 -21.16 16.69 10.67
CA ASP A 129 -20.86 15.48 11.47
C ASP A 129 -19.61 15.64 12.36
N ARG A 130 -19.14 16.88 12.52
CA ARG A 130 -18.05 17.21 13.45
C ARG A 130 -18.65 17.50 14.81
N GLU A 131 -18.13 16.81 15.82
CA GLU A 131 -18.51 17.01 17.20
C GLU A 131 -17.49 17.89 17.91
N THR A 132 -17.98 18.62 18.90
CA THR A 132 -17.15 19.39 19.80
C THR A 132 -17.04 18.72 21.15
N GLY A 133 -15.92 18.98 21.81
CA GLY A 133 -15.65 18.45 23.13
C GLY A 133 -14.47 19.14 23.78
N THR A 134 -14.19 18.72 25.00
CA THR A 134 -13.12 19.27 25.82
C THR A 134 -12.15 18.16 26.16
N VAL A 135 -10.85 18.41 25.95
CA VAL A 135 -9.81 17.44 26.26
C VAL A 135 -9.83 17.17 27.77
N LYS A 136 -10.17 15.93 28.15
CA LYS A 136 -10.26 15.50 29.54
C LYS A 136 -8.88 15.29 30.14
N TRP A 137 -7.99 14.67 29.36
CA TRP A 137 -6.58 14.54 29.67
C TRP A 137 -5.84 14.06 28.42
N PHE A 138 -4.56 14.38 28.32
CA PHE A 138 -3.70 13.88 27.25
C PHE A 138 -2.30 13.61 27.79
N ASN A 139 -1.81 12.39 27.60
CA ASN A 139 -0.46 12.03 27.98
C ASN A 139 0.48 12.27 26.80
N THR A 140 1.21 13.37 26.83
CA THR A 140 2.17 13.75 25.77
C THR A 140 3.27 12.71 25.55
N SER A 141 3.72 12.04 26.62
CA SER A 141 4.78 11.03 26.52
C SER A 141 4.29 9.75 25.84
N LYS A 142 3.04 9.34 26.10
CA LYS A 142 2.43 8.14 25.51
C LYS A 142 1.68 8.42 24.20
N GLY A 143 1.37 9.68 23.90
CA GLY A 143 0.70 10.10 22.66
C GLY A 143 -0.79 9.75 22.60
N PHE A 144 -1.49 9.64 23.73
CA PHE A 144 -2.93 9.38 23.75
C PHE A 144 -3.63 10.06 24.91
N GLY A 145 -4.94 10.18 24.79
CA GLY A 145 -5.80 10.81 25.78
C GLY A 145 -7.28 10.52 25.56
N PHE A 146 -8.11 11.27 26.25
CA PHE A 146 -9.56 11.24 26.10
C PHE A 146 -10.13 12.65 25.95
N ILE A 147 -11.16 12.76 25.13
CA ILE A 147 -11.94 13.98 24.94
C ILE A 147 -13.32 13.71 25.51
N SER A 148 -13.80 14.59 26.38
CA SER A 148 -15.17 14.58 26.83
C SER A 148 -16.04 15.27 25.79
N ARG A 149 -16.96 14.52 25.18
CA ARG A 149 -17.88 15.03 24.16
C ARG A 149 -18.90 15.95 24.82
N ASP A 150 -19.40 16.93 24.07
CA ASP A 150 -20.54 17.73 24.55
C ASP A 150 -21.81 16.90 24.70
N VAL A 151 -21.94 15.87 23.85
CA VAL A 151 -23.06 14.94 23.83
C VAL A 151 -22.52 13.52 23.75
N GLY A 152 -22.77 12.72 24.79
CA GLY A 152 -22.38 11.30 24.83
C GLY A 152 -21.20 11.00 25.76
N GLU A 153 -20.58 9.85 25.53
CA GLU A 153 -19.50 9.31 26.37
C GLU A 153 -18.11 9.84 25.99
N ASP A 154 -17.15 9.77 26.91
CA ASP A 154 -15.76 10.12 26.61
C ASP A 154 -15.20 9.29 25.46
N ILE A 155 -14.49 9.94 24.55
CA ILE A 155 -13.93 9.32 23.35
C ILE A 155 -12.41 9.27 23.41
N PHE A 156 -11.85 8.16 22.95
CA PHE A 156 -10.40 7.98 22.86
C PHE A 156 -9.79 8.83 21.74
N VAL A 157 -8.62 9.44 22.00
CA VAL A 157 -7.85 10.17 20.99
C VAL A 157 -6.38 9.74 20.99
N HIS A 158 -5.82 9.57 19.80
CA HIS A 158 -4.40 9.27 19.60
C HIS A 158 -3.70 10.44 18.90
N PHE A 159 -2.41 10.67 19.16
CA PHE A 159 -1.67 11.82 18.60
C PHE A 159 -1.71 11.88 17.06
N ARG A 160 -1.87 10.73 16.40
CA ARG A 160 -1.98 10.64 14.93
C ARG A 160 -3.27 11.28 14.38
N ALA A 161 -4.32 11.33 15.19
CA ALA A 161 -5.60 11.91 14.83
C ALA A 161 -5.59 13.44 14.89
N ILE A 162 -4.61 14.05 15.55
CA ILE A 162 -4.49 15.51 15.67
C ILE A 162 -3.89 16.08 14.38
N ARG A 163 -4.55 17.07 13.78
CA ARG A 163 -4.02 17.80 12.63
C ARG A 163 -2.92 18.79 13.06
N GLY A 164 -1.92 18.95 12.20
CA GLY A 164 -0.81 19.87 12.40
C GLY A 164 0.54 19.24 12.07
N GLU A 165 1.54 20.10 11.87
CA GLU A 165 2.94 19.70 11.70
C GLU A 165 3.71 19.87 13.03
N GLY A 166 4.68 19.01 13.29
CA GLY A 166 5.47 19.02 14.54
C GLY A 166 4.84 18.25 15.71
N HIS A 167 4.99 18.77 16.93
CA HIS A 167 4.52 18.12 18.16
C HIS A 167 3.00 18.22 18.28
N ARG A 168 2.31 17.11 17.96
CA ARG A 168 0.85 16.95 18.01
C ARG A 168 0.39 16.63 19.44
N VAL A 169 0.16 17.67 20.22
CA VAL A 169 -0.20 17.57 21.64
C VAL A 169 -1.53 18.29 21.88
N LEU A 170 -2.35 17.72 22.77
CA LEU A 170 -3.55 18.37 23.30
C LEU A 170 -3.30 18.81 24.74
N VAL A 171 -3.85 19.95 25.12
CA VAL A 171 -3.80 20.46 26.48
C VAL A 171 -5.10 20.10 27.20
N GLU A 172 -5.02 19.69 28.46
CA GLU A 172 -6.21 19.46 29.29
C GLU A 172 -7.08 20.72 29.36
N GLY A 173 -8.40 20.57 29.23
CA GLY A 173 -9.35 21.68 29.16
C GLY A 173 -9.42 22.36 27.79
N GLN A 174 -8.58 21.98 26.82
CA GLN A 174 -8.61 22.56 25.47
C GLN A 174 -9.90 22.18 24.75
N ARG A 175 -10.52 23.17 24.10
CA ARG A 175 -11.67 22.96 23.23
C ARG A 175 -11.23 22.43 21.87
N VAL A 176 -11.83 21.33 21.45
CA VAL A 176 -11.48 20.65 20.20
C VAL A 176 -12.71 20.29 19.40
N GLU A 177 -12.50 20.12 18.11
CA GLU A 177 -13.50 19.69 17.15
C GLU A 177 -12.94 18.46 16.40
N PHE A 178 -13.75 17.41 16.26
CA PHE A 178 -13.30 16.12 15.75
C PHE A 178 -14.44 15.35 15.10
N SER A 179 -14.10 14.30 14.36
CA SER A 179 -15.05 13.32 13.82
C SER A 179 -15.03 12.05 14.66
N VAL A 180 -16.19 11.41 14.84
CA VAL A 180 -16.31 10.17 15.60
C VAL A 180 -16.26 8.98 14.65
N MET A 181 -15.40 7.99 14.95
CA MET A 181 -15.27 6.78 14.16
C MET A 181 -15.27 5.53 15.04
N GLN A 182 -16.00 4.49 14.63
CA GLN A 182 -15.97 3.18 15.28
C GLN A 182 -14.71 2.40 14.86
N ARG A 183 -13.95 1.90 15.84
CA ARG A 183 -12.77 1.04 15.65
C ARG A 183 -12.90 -0.23 16.50
N ASP A 184 -11.93 -1.14 16.35
CA ASP A 184 -11.87 -2.43 17.07
C ASP A 184 -11.92 -2.29 18.60
N LYS A 185 -11.48 -1.13 19.13
CA LYS A 185 -11.42 -0.83 20.58
C LYS A 185 -12.52 0.13 21.05
N GLY A 186 -13.53 0.38 20.22
CA GLY A 186 -14.62 1.32 20.52
C GLY A 186 -14.54 2.61 19.71
N LEU A 187 -15.24 3.64 20.21
CA LEU A 187 -15.29 4.96 19.59
C LEU A 187 -13.94 5.69 19.71
N GLN A 188 -13.48 6.27 18.61
CA GLN A 188 -12.25 7.04 18.53
C GLN A 188 -12.47 8.36 17.79
N ALA A 189 -11.85 9.43 18.30
CA ALA A 189 -11.79 10.72 17.65
C ALA A 189 -10.75 10.70 16.51
N GLU A 190 -11.17 11.14 15.34
CA GLU A 190 -10.34 11.33 14.16
C GLU A 190 -10.39 12.80 13.73
N ASP A 191 -9.36 13.25 13.03
CA ASP A 191 -9.33 14.58 12.42
C ASP A 191 -9.45 15.76 13.40
N VAL A 192 -8.78 15.64 14.55
CA VAL A 192 -8.89 16.57 15.69
C VAL A 192 -8.20 17.88 15.39
N ILE A 193 -8.91 18.99 15.59
CA ILE A 193 -8.41 20.37 15.49
C ILE A 193 -8.80 21.16 16.74
N ALA A 194 -8.06 22.24 17.01
CA ALA A 194 -8.50 23.22 18.01
C ALA A 194 -9.79 23.90 17.52
N ALA A 195 -10.82 23.94 18.37
CA ALA A 195 -12.07 24.61 18.02
C ALA A 195 -11.84 26.13 17.95
N LEU A 196 -12.46 26.78 16.96
CA LEU A 196 -12.41 28.24 16.85
C LEU A 196 -13.05 28.90 18.09
N PRO A 197 -12.46 29.99 18.63
CA PRO A 197 -13.08 30.72 19.73
C PRO A 197 -14.42 31.29 19.24
N THR A 198 -15.52 30.87 19.86
CA THR A 198 -16.84 31.42 19.58
C THR A 198 -16.82 32.90 19.99
N ARG A 199 -16.76 33.82 19.02
CA ARG A 199 -16.99 35.24 19.32
C ARG A 199 -18.42 35.35 19.84
N ARG A 200 -18.56 35.61 21.14
CA ARG A 200 -19.80 36.11 21.74
C ARG A 200 -19.87 37.61 21.56
#